data_AF-A0A750KR34-F1
#
_entry.id   AF-A0A750KR34-F1
#
_cell.length_a   1.000
_cell.length_b   1.000
_cell.length_c   1.000
_cell.angle_alpha   90.00
_cell.angle_beta   90.00
_cell.angle_gamma   90.00
#
_symmetry.space_group_name_H-M   'P 1'
#
loop_
_entity.id
_entity.type
_entity.pdbx_description
1 polymer ?
#
loop_
_entity_poly.entity_id
_entity_poly.type
_entity_poly.pdbx_seq_one_letter_code
_entity_poly.pdbx_strand_id
1 'polypeptide(L)' 'MRRTGDWLKEAGFDTGTSVTLKISEGGIVLMADTDEVRELREDLYKVKQEVRGDESGDA' A
#
# COMPACT_ATOMS: atom_id res chain seq x y z
N MET A 1 12.85 -25.15 -14.80
CA MET A 1 11.61 -25.08 -13.99
C MET A 1 11.37 -23.62 -13.65
N ARG A 2 10.47 -22.91 -14.34
CA ARG A 2 10.06 -21.55 -13.93
C ARG A 2 9.24 -21.69 -12.65
N ARG A 3 9.55 -20.94 -11.60
CA ARG A 3 8.69 -20.89 -10.42
C ARG A 3 7.58 -19.88 -10.70
N THR A 4 6.36 -20.21 -10.30
CA THR A 4 5.23 -19.27 -10.39
C THR A 4 5.57 -18.05 -9.52
N GLY A 5 5.88 -16.92 -10.16
CA GLY A 5 6.30 -15.69 -9.49
C GLY A 5 7.60 -15.07 -10.00
N ASP A 6 8.41 -15.79 -10.80
CA ASP A 6 9.67 -15.24 -11.34
C ASP A 6 9.42 -14.00 -12.24
N TRP A 7 8.23 -13.90 -12.84
CA TRP A 7 7.81 -12.78 -13.68
C TRP A 7 7.67 -11.46 -12.89
N LEU A 8 7.48 -11.51 -11.57
CA LEU A 8 7.42 -10.31 -10.73
C LEU A 8 8.77 -9.60 -10.70
N LYS A 9 9.86 -10.36 -10.64
CA LYS A 9 11.22 -9.82 -10.75
C LYS A 9 11.48 -9.23 -12.13
N GLU A 10 11.00 -9.90 -13.19
CA GLU A 10 11.08 -9.39 -14.57
C GLU A 10 10.27 -8.08 -14.74
N ALA A 11 9.18 -7.91 -13.98
CA ALA A 11 8.36 -6.70 -13.94
C ALA A 11 8.88 -5.61 -12.99
N GLY A 12 10.02 -5.81 -12.32
CA GLY A 12 10.64 -4.83 -11.44
C GLY A 12 10.18 -4.85 -9.98
N PHE A 13 9.51 -5.93 -9.55
CA PHE A 13 9.16 -6.14 -8.14
C PHE A 13 10.25 -6.95 -7.44
N ASP A 14 10.89 -6.34 -6.44
CA ASP A 14 11.85 -7.02 -5.58
C ASP A 14 11.19 -7.67 -4.36
N THR A 15 11.78 -8.77 -3.87
CA THR A 15 11.34 -9.44 -2.64
C THR A 15 11.42 -8.49 -1.45
N GLY A 16 10.37 -8.44 -0.63
CA GLY A 16 10.28 -7.54 0.52
C GLY A 16 9.59 -6.20 0.22
N THR A 17 9.29 -5.91 -1.05
CA THR A 17 8.51 -4.73 -1.45
C THR A 17 7.04 -4.93 -1.11
N SER A 18 6.41 -3.95 -0.43
CA SER A 18 4.96 -3.94 -0.25
C SER A 18 4.28 -3.52 -1.56
N VAL A 19 3.20 -4.21 -1.90
CA VAL A 19 2.45 -3.95 -3.13
C VAL A 19 0.98 -3.72 -2.79
N THR A 20 0.36 -2.78 -3.48
CA THR A 20 -1.08 -2.61 -3.48
C THR A 20 -1.69 -3.49 -4.57
N LEU A 21 -2.60 -4.38 -4.15
CA LEU A 21 -3.37 -5.27 -5.01
C LEU A 21 -4.74 -4.65 -5.31
N LYS A 22 -5.07 -4.49 -6.59
CA LYS A 22 -6.44 -4.19 -7.04
C LYS A 22 -7.00 -5.36 -7.83
N ILE A 23 -8.16 -5.85 -7.40
CA ILE A 23 -8.92 -6.90 -8.09
C ILE A 23 -10.02 -6.20 -8.89
N SER A 24 -10.13 -6.51 -10.17
CA SER A 24 -11.19 -6.06 -11.07
C SER A 24 -11.76 -7.26 -11.80
N GLU A 25 -12.96 -7.13 -12.37
CA GLU A 25 -13.74 -8.25 -12.92
C GLU A 25 -13.05 -9.04 -14.05
N GLY A 26 -11.93 -8.52 -14.59
CA GLY A 26 -11.13 -9.17 -15.64
C GLY A 26 -9.62 -9.20 -15.38
N GLY A 27 -9.16 -8.92 -14.15
CA GLY A 27 -7.72 -8.92 -13.89
C GLY A 27 -7.30 -8.47 -12.51
N ILE A 28 -6.01 -8.66 -12.26
CA ILE A 28 -5.33 -8.25 -11.03
C ILE A 28 -4.28 -7.21 -11.42
N VAL A 29 -4.29 -6.06 -10.74
CA VAL A 29 -3.28 -5.02 -10.90
C VAL A 29 -2.43 -5.00 -9.63
N LEU A 30 -1.11 -5.12 -9.82
CA LEU A 30 -0.10 -4.98 -8.77
C LEU A 30 0.59 -3.63 -8.96
N MET A 31 0.63 -2.83 -7.90
CA MET A 31 1.36 -1.56 -7.86
C MET A 31 2.35 -1.63 -6.72
N ALA A 32 3.63 -1.37 -6.99
CA ALA A 32 4.62 -1.25 -5.93
C ALA A 32 4.29 -0.02 -5.10
N ASP A 33 4.27 -0.16 -3.78
CA ASP A 33 4.19 1.01 -2.92
C ASP A 33 5.56 1.71 -2.98
N THR A 34 5.60 2.88 -3.62
CA THR A 34 6.80 3.72 -3.57
C THR A 34 6.95 4.35 -2.19
N ASP A 35 8.18 4.72 -1.82
CA ASP A 35 8.43 5.36 -0.52
C ASP A 35 7.56 6.61 -0.31
N GLU A 36 7.34 7.42 -1.35
CA GLU A 36 6.42 8.58 -1.30
C GLU A 36 4.98 8.19 -0.95
N VAL A 37 4.44 7.10 -1.52
CA VAL A 37 3.07 6.65 -1.24
C VAL A 37 2.98 6.05 0.17
N ARG A 38 4.04 5.39 0.65
CA ARG A 38 4.15 4.90 2.03
C ARG A 38 4.19 6.04 3.03
N GLU A 39 5.10 7.01 2.84
CA GLU A 39 5.25 8.18 3.71
C GLU A 39 3.96 9.00 3.74
N LEU A 40 3.35 9.26 2.58
CA LEU A 40 2.08 9.98 2.51
C LEU A 40 0.94 9.24 3.23
N ARG A 41 0.93 7.90 3.19
CA ARG A 41 -0.07 7.10 3.90
C ARG A 41 0.15 7.10 5.41
N GLU A 42 1.41 7.07 5.85
CA GLU A 42 1.77 7.21 7.27
C GLU A 42 1.40 8.60 7.79
N ASP A 43 1.66 9.65 7.02
CA ASP A 43 1.31 11.02 7.38
C ASP A 43 -0.21 11.22 7.42
N LEU A 44 -0.94 10.66 6.44
CA LEU A 44 -2.40 10.67 6.48
C LEU A 44 -2.93 9.93 7.72
N TYR A 45 -2.29 8.84 8.14
CA TYR A 45 -2.68 8.12 9.34
C TYR A 45 -2.43 8.94 10.61
N LYS A 46 -1.28 9.63 10.72
CA LYS A 46 -0.98 10.55 11.83
C LYS A 46 -2.00 11.69 11.92
N VAL A 47 -2.27 12.37 10.80
CA VAL A 47 -3.25 13.46 10.73
C VAL A 47 -4.65 12.96 11.09
N LYS A 48 -5.06 11.77 10.60
CA LYS A 48 -6.35 11.17 10.94
C LYS A 48 -6.45 10.77 12.42
N GLN A 49 -5.34 10.42 13.06
CA GLN A 49 -5.31 10.17 14.51
C GLN A 49 -5.43 11.46 15.31
N GLU A 50 -4.75 12.53 14.89
CA GLU A 50 -4.83 13.86 15.52
C GLU A 50 -6.25 14.42 15.41
N VAL A 51 -6.89 14.36 14.22
CA VAL A 51 -8.28 14.83 14.03
C VAL A 51 -9.30 14.01 14.83
N ARG A 52 -9.01 12.74 15.14
CA ARG A 52 -9.88 11.89 15.97
C ARG A 52 -9.67 12.12 17.48
N GLY A 53 -8.63 12.87 17.87
CA GLY A 53 -8.34 13.23 19.26
C GLY A 53 -9.24 14.33 19.82
N ASP A 54 -9.89 15.13 18.96
CA ASP A 54 -10.71 16.27 19.37
C ASP A 54 -12.22 15.97 19.52
N GLU A 55 -12.67 14.74 19.28
CA GLU A 55 -14.09 14.31 19.48
C GLU A 55 -14.34 13.67 20.86
N SER A 56 -13.47 13.91 21.84
CA SER A 56 -13.65 13.46 23.24
C SER A 56 -13.50 14.64 24.21
N GLY A 57 -14.27 15.70 23.98
CA GLY A 57 -14.43 16.82 24.89
C GLY A 57 -15.88 17.33 24.82
N ASP A 58 -16.52 17.36 25.99
CA ASP A 58 -17.86 17.91 26.29
C ASP A 58 -19.09 16.99 26.10
N ALA A 59 -19.38 16.22 27.16
CA ALA A 59 -20.69 16.23 27.87
C ALA A 59 -20.54 15.66 29.29
#